data_AF-A0A1Y2IMM5-F1
#
_entry.id   AF-A0A1Y2IMM5-F1
#
_cell.length_a   1.000
_cell.length_b   1.000
_cell.length_c   1.000
_cell.angle_alpha   90.00
_cell.angle_beta   90.00
_cell.angle_gamma   90.00
#
_symmetry.space_group_name_H-M   'P 1'
#
loop_
_entity.id
_entity.type
_entity.pdbx_description
1 polymer ?
#
loop_
_entity_poly.entity_id
_entity_poly.type
_entity_poly.pdbx_seq_one_letter_code
_entity_poly.pdbx_strand_id
1 'polypeptide(L)'
;MESVTKYRKRNEDEGFITQQNATLTQALIGALLERQTTTAFRWVKGLDGHPANEAADKLAGLGARKNQPDKVDLRVSDRVRITGARLSTITQALAYRAIRSKKELSASVRPSTQERIALIISDIEDEFGIQIAEAQLWKSLKKPTVSREARQWIWMTIHDGYMIGNRWMRPNMSDEMKARGVCKTCTQTESMQHILFVCAAVGRETIWALLSQLWASTGNKELIPCWGNTLGAACAAILTEHGARKAPSENLWAILAIESAHLIWKLRCERVIAKDGVEFSTQEVTNRWYAALSNRISLERKVVALMTGLEGTETADWVTDGGVLVGIKRGR
;
A
#
# COMPACT_ATOMS: atom_id res chain seq x y z
N MET A 1 12.76 -21.95 -21.42
CA MET A 1 12.74 -22.13 -22.88
C MET A 1 12.05 -20.96 -23.58
N GLU A 2 10.80 -20.63 -23.22
CA GLU A 2 10.06 -19.55 -23.91
C GLU A 2 10.78 -18.19 -23.92
N SER A 3 11.52 -17.83 -22.86
CA SER A 3 12.27 -16.57 -22.78
C SER A 3 13.31 -16.39 -23.88
N VAL A 4 13.88 -17.47 -24.41
CA VAL A 4 14.92 -17.45 -25.47
C VAL A 4 14.37 -17.83 -26.85
N THR A 5 13.13 -18.29 -26.92
CA THR A 5 12.45 -18.61 -28.18
C THR A 5 11.33 -17.60 -28.45
N LYS A 6 10.16 -17.79 -27.83
CA LYS A 6 8.92 -17.04 -28.05
C LYS A 6 9.02 -15.57 -27.63
N TYR A 7 9.63 -15.30 -26.48
CA TYR A 7 9.69 -13.95 -25.89
C TYR A 7 10.98 -13.20 -26.18
N ARG A 8 11.94 -13.85 -26.88
CA ARG A 8 13.28 -13.29 -27.09
C ARG A 8 13.25 -11.89 -27.67
N LYS A 9 12.64 -11.72 -28.84
CA LYS A 9 12.60 -10.42 -29.55
C LYS A 9 12.00 -9.33 -28.67
N ARG A 10 10.89 -9.63 -27.98
CA ARG A 10 10.26 -8.70 -27.05
C ARG A 10 11.19 -8.33 -25.89
N ASN A 11 11.86 -9.30 -25.27
CA ASN A 11 12.77 -9.05 -24.15
C ASN A 11 13.99 -8.22 -24.59
N GLU A 12 14.53 -8.49 -25.79
CA GLU A 12 15.60 -7.70 -26.41
C GLU A 12 15.13 -6.26 -26.69
N ASP A 13 13.94 -6.08 -27.27
CA ASP A 13 13.34 -4.78 -27.55
C ASP A 13 13.05 -3.99 -26.25
N GLU A 14 12.61 -4.66 -25.19
CA GLU A 14 12.38 -4.07 -23.87
C GLU A 14 13.68 -3.89 -23.05
N GLY A 15 14.83 -4.33 -23.58
CA GLY A 15 16.12 -4.25 -22.89
C GLY A 15 16.17 -5.04 -21.58
N PHE A 16 15.34 -6.08 -21.43
CA PHE A 16 15.22 -6.94 -20.25
C PHE A 16 14.77 -6.23 -18.96
N ILE A 17 14.33 -4.97 -19.03
CA ILE A 17 14.00 -4.13 -17.87
C ILE A 17 12.86 -4.71 -17.02
N THR A 18 11.93 -5.41 -17.65
CA THR A 18 10.73 -5.96 -17.00
C THR A 18 10.90 -7.41 -16.58
N GLN A 19 12.03 -8.03 -16.95
CA GLN A 19 12.21 -9.47 -16.86
C GLN A 19 12.79 -9.85 -15.50
N GLN A 20 12.17 -10.85 -14.85
CA GLN A 20 12.82 -11.56 -13.75
C GLN A 20 14.02 -12.36 -14.30
N ASN A 21 15.11 -12.42 -13.54
CA ASN A 21 16.33 -13.12 -13.93
C ASN A 21 16.91 -12.61 -15.27
N ALA A 22 16.83 -11.30 -15.50
CA ALA A 22 17.31 -10.64 -16.71
C ALA A 22 18.77 -11.01 -17.03
N THR A 23 19.66 -10.97 -16.04
CA THR A 23 21.09 -11.29 -16.20
C THR A 23 21.34 -12.71 -16.70
N LEU A 24 20.64 -13.71 -16.12
CA LEU A 24 20.72 -15.11 -16.57
C LEU A 24 20.22 -15.27 -18.02
N THR A 25 19.13 -14.56 -18.36
CA THR A 25 18.56 -14.64 -19.71
C THR A 25 19.47 -13.97 -20.74
N GLN A 26 20.06 -12.83 -20.40
CA GLN A 26 21.04 -12.14 -21.23
C GLN A 26 22.28 -13.00 -21.48
N ALA A 27 22.83 -13.64 -20.43
CA ALA A 27 23.93 -14.58 -20.54
C ALA A 27 23.60 -15.75 -21.48
N LEU A 28 22.43 -16.36 -21.30
CA LEU A 28 22.00 -17.48 -22.14
C LEU A 28 21.79 -17.05 -23.61
N ILE A 29 21.14 -15.91 -23.88
CA ILE A 29 20.94 -15.41 -25.24
C ILE A 29 22.28 -15.05 -25.89
N GLY A 30 23.18 -14.40 -25.14
CA GLY A 30 24.53 -14.07 -25.61
C GLY A 30 25.29 -15.33 -26.02
N ALA A 31 25.32 -16.33 -25.14
CA ALA A 31 25.94 -17.62 -25.42
C ALA A 31 25.32 -18.33 -26.64
N LEU A 32 24.01 -18.23 -26.84
CA LEU A 32 23.35 -18.79 -28.02
C LEU A 32 23.70 -18.04 -29.32
N LEU A 33 23.79 -16.72 -29.27
CA LEU A 33 24.11 -15.87 -30.42
C LEU A 33 25.57 -16.00 -30.87
N GLU A 34 26.47 -16.36 -29.96
CA GLU A 34 27.88 -16.58 -30.26
C GLU A 34 28.16 -17.94 -30.91
N ARG A 35 27.20 -18.87 -30.89
CA ARG A 35 27.38 -20.19 -31.51
C ARG A 35 27.43 -20.05 -33.03
N GLN A 36 28.40 -20.72 -33.64
CA GLN A 36 28.53 -20.79 -35.11
C GLN A 36 27.52 -21.73 -35.77
N THR A 37 26.79 -22.52 -34.97
CA THR A 37 25.85 -23.54 -35.46
C THR A 37 24.43 -23.23 -34.99
N THR A 38 23.44 -23.56 -35.83
CA THR A 38 22.03 -23.50 -35.47
C THR A 38 21.74 -24.30 -34.20
N THR A 39 21.01 -23.67 -33.26
CA THR A 39 20.58 -24.32 -32.01
C THR A 39 19.08 -24.51 -32.02
N ALA A 40 18.62 -25.74 -31.85
CA ALA A 40 17.21 -26.08 -31.72
C ALA A 40 16.89 -26.48 -30.28
N PHE A 41 15.73 -26.06 -29.79
CA PHE A 41 15.23 -26.44 -28.48
C PHE A 41 14.17 -27.51 -28.63
N ARG A 42 14.35 -28.63 -27.92
CA ARG A 42 13.33 -29.68 -27.79
C ARG A 42 12.80 -29.66 -26.36
N TRP A 43 11.51 -29.44 -26.20
CA TRP A 43 10.85 -29.62 -24.91
C TRP A 43 10.58 -31.11 -24.71
N VAL A 44 11.01 -31.65 -23.57
CA VAL A 44 10.77 -33.03 -23.16
C VAL A 44 10.03 -32.99 -21.83
N LYS A 45 9.01 -33.84 -21.68
CA LYS A 45 8.22 -33.90 -20.46
C LYS A 45 9.07 -34.53 -19.34
N GLY A 46 8.99 -33.96 -18.13
CA GLY A 46 9.62 -34.55 -16.96
C GLY A 46 9.00 -35.90 -16.62
N LEU A 47 9.81 -36.83 -16.08
CA LEU A 47 9.40 -38.17 -15.64
C LEU A 47 8.86 -39.08 -16.76
N ASP A 48 9.26 -38.82 -18.02
CA ASP A 48 8.83 -39.58 -19.20
C ASP A 48 9.85 -40.65 -19.63
N GLY A 49 10.76 -41.06 -18.75
CA GLY A 49 11.73 -42.13 -19.03
C GLY A 49 12.92 -41.73 -19.93
N HIS A 50 13.07 -40.45 -20.31
CA HIS A 50 14.15 -40.02 -21.21
C HIS A 50 15.51 -40.05 -20.50
N PRO A 51 16.47 -40.94 -20.87
CA PRO A 51 17.65 -41.22 -20.06
C PRO A 51 18.53 -39.99 -19.77
N ALA A 52 18.74 -39.13 -20.78
CA ALA A 52 19.55 -37.92 -20.60
C ALA A 52 18.86 -36.86 -19.71
N ASN A 53 17.52 -36.81 -19.71
CA ASN A 53 16.78 -35.87 -18.87
C ASN A 53 16.81 -36.30 -17.42
N GLU A 54 16.65 -37.60 -17.15
CA GLU A 54 16.76 -38.18 -15.81
C GLU A 54 18.18 -38.04 -15.25
N ALA A 55 19.20 -38.25 -16.08
CA ALA A 55 20.58 -38.00 -15.68
C ALA A 55 20.82 -36.53 -15.34
N ALA A 56 20.29 -35.60 -16.13
CA ALA A 56 20.37 -34.16 -15.87
C ALA A 56 19.65 -33.77 -14.57
N ASP A 57 18.46 -34.33 -14.30
CA ASP A 57 17.71 -34.11 -13.06
C ASP A 57 18.46 -34.63 -11.84
N LYS A 58 19.05 -35.83 -11.93
CA LYS A 58 19.92 -36.39 -10.87
C LYS A 58 21.11 -35.49 -10.59
N LEU A 59 21.78 -34.99 -11.62
CA LEU A 59 22.91 -34.05 -11.49
C LEU A 59 22.46 -32.71 -10.88
N ALA A 60 21.31 -32.18 -11.29
CA ALA A 60 20.75 -30.96 -10.70
C ALA A 60 20.44 -31.15 -9.20
N GLY A 61 19.87 -32.29 -8.82
CA GLY A 61 19.61 -32.63 -7.42
C GLY A 61 20.89 -32.80 -6.59
N LEU A 62 21.96 -33.35 -7.17
CA LEU A 62 23.28 -33.39 -6.52
C LEU A 62 23.87 -31.98 -6.36
N GLY A 63 23.74 -31.13 -7.38
CA GLY A 63 24.16 -29.73 -7.33
C GLY A 63 23.43 -28.93 -6.24
N ALA A 64 22.12 -29.11 -6.12
CA ALA A 64 21.29 -28.43 -5.11
C ALA A 64 21.66 -28.79 -3.66
N ARG A 65 22.28 -29.97 -3.44
CA ARG A 65 22.75 -30.44 -2.13
C ARG A 65 24.19 -30.03 -1.80
N LYS A 66 24.88 -29.33 -2.70
CA LYS A 66 26.23 -28.83 -2.40
C LYS A 66 26.17 -27.74 -1.33
N ASN A 67 27.08 -27.80 -0.36
CA ASN A 67 27.21 -26.75 0.66
C ASN A 67 27.69 -25.41 0.08
N GLN A 68 28.39 -25.44 -1.05
CA GLN A 68 28.82 -24.26 -1.79
C GLN A 68 28.27 -24.31 -3.21
N PRO A 69 27.64 -23.22 -3.70
CA PRO A 69 27.11 -23.17 -5.06
C PRO A 69 28.24 -23.07 -6.09
N ASP A 70 28.02 -23.68 -7.25
CA ASP A 70 28.92 -23.51 -8.39
C ASP A 70 28.86 -22.07 -8.93
N LYS A 71 30.02 -21.52 -9.32
CA LYS A 71 30.08 -20.19 -9.95
C LYS A 71 29.79 -20.31 -11.44
N VAL A 72 28.70 -19.69 -11.88
CA VAL A 72 28.32 -19.60 -13.30
C VAL A 72 28.82 -18.28 -13.87
N ASP A 73 29.55 -18.32 -14.98
CA ASP A 73 29.95 -17.10 -15.70
C ASP A 73 28.75 -16.53 -16.46
N LEU A 74 28.38 -15.29 -16.13
CA LEU A 74 27.26 -14.56 -16.73
C LEU A 74 27.72 -13.41 -17.63
N ARG A 75 29.01 -13.36 -17.98
CA ARG A 75 29.54 -12.36 -18.91
C ARG A 75 28.93 -12.58 -20.30
N VAL A 76 28.51 -11.48 -20.92
CA VAL A 76 28.01 -11.44 -22.30
C VAL A 76 29.01 -10.65 -23.12
N SER A 77 29.43 -11.17 -24.28
CA SER A 77 30.33 -10.45 -25.18
C SER A 77 29.73 -9.12 -25.63
N ASP A 78 30.57 -8.09 -25.70
CA ASP A 78 30.16 -6.76 -26.16
C ASP A 78 29.56 -6.77 -27.57
N ARG A 79 29.88 -7.78 -28.40
CA ARG A 79 29.34 -7.94 -29.76
C ARG A 79 27.84 -8.21 -29.79
N VAL A 80 27.32 -8.90 -28.77
CA VAL A 80 25.91 -9.35 -28.70
C VAL A 80 25.16 -8.76 -27.50
N ARG A 81 25.87 -7.97 -26.67
CA ARG A 81 25.30 -7.39 -25.45
C ARG A 81 24.31 -6.28 -25.77
N ILE A 82 23.10 -6.40 -25.23
CA ILE A 82 22.08 -5.36 -25.25
C ILE A 82 22.20 -4.51 -23.99
N THR A 83 22.28 -3.19 -24.15
CA THR A 83 22.55 -2.23 -23.07
C THR A 83 21.30 -1.48 -22.58
N GLY A 84 20.15 -1.66 -23.22
CA GLY A 84 18.90 -1.02 -22.83
C GLY A 84 17.75 -1.32 -23.79
N ALA A 85 16.60 -0.69 -23.54
CA ALA A 85 15.43 -0.82 -24.40
C ALA A 85 15.66 -0.13 -25.75
N ARG A 86 15.12 -0.72 -26.81
CA ARG A 86 15.16 -0.17 -28.16
C ARG A 86 14.29 1.09 -28.25
N LEU A 87 14.87 2.20 -28.68
CA LEU A 87 14.19 3.51 -28.73
C LEU A 87 12.98 3.53 -29.68
N SER A 88 13.02 2.81 -30.79
CA SER A 88 11.91 2.79 -31.75
C SER A 88 10.66 2.05 -31.25
N THR A 89 10.78 1.26 -30.18
CA THR A 89 9.68 0.44 -29.63
C THR A 89 9.41 0.71 -28.15
N ILE A 90 10.17 1.60 -27.51
CA ILE A 90 10.02 1.89 -26.09
C ILE A 90 8.70 2.61 -25.83
N THR A 91 7.99 2.20 -24.79
CA THR A 91 6.80 2.91 -24.31
C THR A 91 7.19 3.86 -23.18
N GLN A 92 6.40 4.91 -22.94
CA GLN A 92 6.59 5.79 -21.79
C GLN A 92 6.61 5.01 -20.46
N ALA A 93 5.74 4.00 -20.33
CA ALA A 93 5.69 3.14 -19.14
C ALA A 93 7.00 2.36 -18.92
N LEU A 94 7.59 1.81 -19.99
CA LEU A 94 8.87 1.11 -19.94
C LEU A 94 10.02 2.08 -19.63
N ALA A 95 10.07 3.24 -20.30
CA ALA A 95 11.06 4.27 -20.06
C ALA A 95 11.02 4.76 -18.60
N TYR A 96 9.82 5.02 -18.07
CA TYR A 96 9.63 5.41 -16.67
C TYR A 96 10.17 4.34 -15.72
N ARG A 97 9.85 3.05 -15.95
CA ARG A 97 10.36 1.95 -15.14
C ARG A 97 11.88 1.88 -15.16
N ALA A 98 12.49 2.03 -16.35
CA ALA A 98 13.95 2.05 -16.51
C ALA A 98 14.62 3.15 -15.68
N ILE A 99 14.08 4.38 -15.78
CA ILE A 99 14.58 5.54 -15.05
C ILE A 99 14.41 5.33 -13.54
N ARG A 100 13.26 4.81 -13.10
CA ARG A 100 12.98 4.51 -11.70
C ARG A 100 13.96 3.50 -11.12
N SER A 101 14.18 2.37 -11.78
CA SER A 101 15.14 1.36 -11.33
C SER A 101 16.56 1.93 -11.23
N LYS A 102 16.98 2.78 -12.17
CA LYS A 102 18.28 3.48 -12.08
C LYS A 102 18.35 4.44 -10.89
N LYS A 103 17.28 5.22 -10.65
CA LYS A 103 17.20 6.14 -9.51
C LYS A 103 17.17 5.41 -8.17
N GLU A 104 16.58 4.21 -8.12
CA GLU A 104 16.53 3.39 -6.92
C GLU A 104 17.92 2.89 -6.50
N LEU A 105 18.82 2.61 -7.45
CA LEU A 105 20.21 2.24 -7.15
C LEU A 105 21.00 3.35 -6.43
N SER A 106 20.65 4.61 -6.65
CA SER A 106 21.28 5.77 -5.99
C SER A 106 20.41 6.40 -4.91
N ALA A 107 19.21 5.85 -4.65
CA ALA A 107 18.31 6.40 -3.66
C ALA A 107 18.79 6.01 -2.25
N SER A 108 19.09 7.02 -1.44
CA SER A 108 19.33 6.81 -0.02
C SER A 108 18.03 6.45 0.68
N VAL A 109 18.09 5.48 1.59
CA VAL A 109 17.00 5.17 2.50
C VAL A 109 16.74 6.41 3.38
N ARG A 110 15.46 6.77 3.56
CA ARG A 110 15.05 7.89 4.42
C ARG A 110 14.81 7.36 5.84
N PRO A 111 15.60 7.77 6.85
CA PRO A 111 15.47 7.25 8.22
C PRO A 111 14.06 7.40 8.78
N SER A 112 13.46 8.59 8.65
CA SER A 112 12.09 8.85 9.15
C SER A 112 11.01 7.98 8.50
N THR A 113 11.19 7.58 7.24
CA THR A 113 10.28 6.64 6.58
C THR A 113 10.43 5.25 7.18
N GLN A 114 11.67 4.80 7.39
CA GLN A 114 11.94 3.48 7.96
C GLN A 114 11.46 3.36 9.41
N GLU A 115 11.69 4.37 10.23
CA GLU A 115 11.17 4.43 11.60
C GLU A 115 9.64 4.28 11.64
N ARG A 116 8.92 4.97 10.74
CA ARG A 116 7.46 4.89 10.65
C ARG A 116 6.96 3.55 10.14
N ILE A 117 7.66 2.94 9.20
CA ILE A 117 7.35 1.59 8.71
C ILE A 117 7.57 0.57 9.82
N ALA A 118 8.71 0.65 10.51
CA ALA A 118 9.02 -0.23 11.63
C ALA A 118 7.96 -0.13 12.73
N LEU A 119 7.53 1.09 13.07
CA LEU A 119 6.45 1.30 14.03
C LEU A 119 5.13 0.67 13.56
N ILE A 120 4.76 0.83 12.28
CA ILE A 120 3.54 0.19 11.74
C ILE A 120 3.63 -1.35 11.84
N ILE A 121 4.79 -1.93 11.49
CA ILE A 121 5.00 -3.37 11.52
C ILE A 121 4.94 -3.89 12.97
N SER A 122 5.60 -3.22 13.92
CA SER A 122 5.58 -3.56 15.34
C SER A 122 4.16 -3.50 15.91
N ASP A 123 3.45 -2.38 15.73
CA ASP A 123 2.08 -2.20 16.22
C ASP A 123 1.11 -3.26 15.62
N ILE A 124 1.35 -3.72 14.38
CA ILE A 124 0.56 -4.79 13.75
C ILE A 124 0.85 -6.15 14.38
N GLU A 125 2.12 -6.43 14.66
CA GLU A 125 2.51 -7.64 15.39
C GLU A 125 1.88 -7.65 16.79
N ASP A 126 1.98 -6.54 17.51
CA ASP A 126 1.49 -6.41 18.87
C ASP A 126 -0.04 -6.55 18.95
N GLU A 127 -0.79 -5.92 18.02
CA GLU A 127 -2.26 -5.93 18.05
C GLU A 127 -2.87 -7.20 17.44
N PHE A 128 -2.30 -7.71 16.34
CA PHE A 128 -2.90 -8.80 15.54
C PHE A 128 -2.12 -10.12 15.60
N GLY A 129 -0.93 -10.14 16.21
CA GLY A 129 -0.11 -11.35 16.33
C GLY A 129 0.45 -11.84 14.98
N ILE A 130 0.54 -10.97 13.97
CA ILE A 130 1.05 -11.32 12.65
C ILE A 130 2.32 -10.56 12.29
N GLN A 131 3.27 -11.27 11.71
CA GLN A 131 4.44 -10.68 11.09
C GLN A 131 4.14 -10.31 9.64
N ILE A 132 4.46 -9.06 9.25
CA ILE A 132 4.36 -8.61 7.86
C ILE A 132 5.69 -8.03 7.38
N ALA A 133 6.00 -8.25 6.11
CA ALA A 133 7.11 -7.59 5.43
C ALA A 133 6.69 -6.18 4.95
N GLU A 134 7.65 -5.27 4.82
CA GLU A 134 7.43 -3.92 4.27
C GLU A 134 6.71 -3.97 2.90
N ALA A 135 7.08 -4.92 2.04
CA ALA A 135 6.43 -5.11 0.74
C ALA A 135 4.93 -5.43 0.86
N GLN A 136 4.52 -6.15 1.91
CA GLN A 136 3.11 -6.46 2.17
C GLN A 136 2.35 -5.21 2.63
N LEU A 137 2.95 -4.36 3.46
CA LEU A 137 2.39 -3.05 3.82
C LEU A 137 2.14 -2.20 2.57
N TRP A 138 3.12 -2.03 1.70
CA TRP A 138 2.93 -1.25 0.48
C TRP A 138 1.91 -1.87 -0.49
N LYS A 139 1.82 -3.20 -0.53
CA LYS A 139 0.81 -3.91 -1.32
C LYS A 139 -0.58 -3.74 -0.72
N SER A 140 -0.72 -3.69 0.61
CA SER A 140 -2.03 -3.57 1.27
C SER A 140 -2.70 -2.23 0.99
N LEU A 141 -1.94 -1.15 0.83
CA LEU A 141 -2.48 0.15 0.42
C LEU A 141 -3.16 0.11 -0.95
N LYS A 142 -2.87 -0.92 -1.77
CA LYS A 142 -3.49 -1.13 -3.09
C LYS A 142 -4.81 -1.90 -3.04
N LYS A 143 -5.22 -2.41 -1.87
CA LYS A 143 -6.48 -3.14 -1.70
C LYS A 143 -7.69 -2.24 -2.02
N PRO A 144 -8.81 -2.82 -2.50
CA PRO A 144 -10.02 -2.05 -2.79
C PRO A 144 -10.58 -1.29 -1.59
N THR A 145 -10.36 -1.77 -0.37
CA THR A 145 -10.76 -1.13 0.90
C THR A 145 -10.09 0.22 1.15
N VAL A 146 -9.00 0.53 0.46
CA VAL A 146 -8.27 1.79 0.57
C VAL A 146 -8.56 2.66 -0.65
N SER A 147 -9.25 3.78 -0.44
CA SER A 147 -9.50 4.76 -1.50
C SER A 147 -8.19 5.33 -2.06
N ARG A 148 -8.21 5.82 -3.30
CA ARG A 148 -6.99 6.36 -3.94
C ARG A 148 -6.47 7.58 -3.18
N GLU A 149 -7.38 8.42 -2.73
CA GLU A 149 -7.12 9.62 -1.95
C GLU A 149 -6.53 9.26 -0.60
N ALA A 150 -7.12 8.28 0.12
CA ALA A 150 -6.55 7.80 1.37
C ALA A 150 -5.18 7.12 1.18
N ARG A 151 -4.97 6.35 0.10
CA ARG A 151 -3.68 5.75 -0.23
C ARG A 151 -2.60 6.82 -0.39
N GLN A 152 -2.89 7.89 -1.14
CA GLN A 152 -1.95 8.99 -1.31
C GLN A 152 -1.65 9.67 0.02
N TRP A 153 -2.68 9.86 0.85
CA TRP A 153 -2.52 10.42 2.19
C TRP A 153 -1.67 9.54 3.10
N ILE A 154 -1.94 8.23 3.19
CA ILE A 154 -1.14 7.28 3.98
C ILE A 154 0.30 7.26 3.49
N TRP A 155 0.51 7.20 2.17
CA TRP A 155 1.86 7.21 1.58
C TRP A 155 2.64 8.47 1.98
N MET A 156 2.02 9.64 1.84
CA MET A 156 2.60 10.91 2.28
C MET A 156 2.86 10.93 3.78
N THR A 157 1.95 10.39 4.59
CA THR A 157 2.12 10.28 6.05
C THR A 157 3.31 9.41 6.44
N ILE A 158 3.45 8.23 5.84
CA ILE A 158 4.57 7.32 6.09
C ILE A 158 5.90 7.95 5.65
N HIS A 159 5.91 8.68 4.53
CA HIS A 159 7.09 9.39 4.05
C HIS A 159 7.35 10.75 4.74
N ASP A 160 6.57 11.08 5.78
CA ASP A 160 6.59 12.38 6.44
C ASP A 160 6.38 13.54 5.45
N GLY A 161 5.74 13.35 4.30
CA GLY A 161 5.73 14.33 3.19
C GLY A 161 5.00 15.64 3.45
N TYR A 162 4.13 15.74 4.47
CA TYR A 162 3.30 16.91 4.71
C TYR A 162 4.05 18.09 5.35
N MET A 163 3.53 19.30 5.16
CA MET A 163 4.00 20.50 5.87
C MET A 163 3.27 20.60 7.21
N ILE A 164 3.94 20.16 8.29
CA ILE A 164 3.46 20.16 9.67
C ILE A 164 4.61 20.43 10.65
N GLY A 165 4.29 20.99 11.82
CA GLY A 165 5.24 21.12 12.92
C GLY A 165 6.53 21.84 12.55
N ASN A 166 7.64 21.15 12.82
CA ASN A 166 9.01 21.60 12.57
C ASN A 166 9.26 22.09 11.13
N ARG A 167 8.47 21.62 10.15
CA ARG A 167 8.60 22.07 8.76
C ARG A 167 8.13 23.51 8.55
N TRP A 168 7.14 23.96 9.31
CA TRP A 168 6.72 25.36 9.34
C TRP A 168 7.67 26.23 10.14
N MET A 169 8.38 25.66 11.12
CA MET A 169 9.28 26.40 12.02
C MET A 169 10.69 26.64 11.47
N ARG A 170 10.90 26.43 10.17
CA ARG A 170 12.21 26.67 9.55
C ARG A 170 12.58 28.16 9.59
N PRO A 171 13.87 28.52 9.70
CA PRO A 171 14.28 29.92 9.83
C PRO A 171 13.78 30.83 8.70
N ASN A 172 13.69 30.30 7.48
CA ASN A 172 13.28 31.02 6.27
C ASN A 172 11.76 31.16 6.08
N MET A 173 10.95 30.69 7.03
CA MET A 173 9.49 30.86 6.99
C MET A 173 9.06 32.19 7.61
N SER A 174 7.96 32.78 7.11
CA SER A 174 7.34 33.94 7.76
C SER A 174 6.74 33.57 9.12
N ASP A 175 6.58 34.55 10.00
CA ASP A 175 6.07 34.30 11.35
C ASP A 175 4.63 33.78 11.35
N GLU A 176 3.80 34.25 10.41
CA GLU A 176 2.45 33.71 10.16
C GLU A 176 2.48 32.21 9.78
N MET A 177 3.46 31.78 8.99
CA MET A 177 3.62 30.38 8.62
C MET A 177 4.14 29.55 9.79
N LYS A 178 5.11 30.08 10.55
CA LYS A 178 5.66 29.43 11.75
C LYS A 178 4.59 29.18 12.81
N ALA A 179 3.63 30.09 12.96
CA ALA A 179 2.50 29.93 13.88
C ALA A 179 1.66 28.66 13.60
N ARG A 180 1.70 28.12 12.37
CA ARG A 180 1.03 26.86 11.98
C ARG A 180 1.79 25.60 12.39
N GLY A 181 3.00 25.74 12.95
CA GLY A 181 3.80 24.63 13.45
C GLY A 181 3.36 24.15 14.84
N VAL A 182 2.64 24.98 15.59
CA VAL A 182 2.18 24.69 16.95
C VAL A 182 0.66 24.60 16.94
N CYS A 183 0.11 23.60 17.64
CA CYS A 183 -1.33 23.44 17.75
C CYS A 183 -1.91 24.54 18.63
N LYS A 184 -2.87 25.32 18.12
CA LYS A 184 -3.55 26.36 18.91
C LYS A 184 -4.41 25.80 20.06
N THR A 185 -4.85 24.54 19.97
CA THR A 185 -5.71 23.91 20.98
C THR A 185 -4.93 23.44 22.22
N CYS A 186 -3.77 22.80 22.01
CA CYS A 186 -3.02 22.11 23.08
C CYS A 186 -1.54 22.51 23.17
N THR A 187 -1.13 23.54 22.42
CA THR A 187 0.21 24.16 22.42
C THR A 187 1.41 23.24 22.11
N GLN A 188 1.18 21.99 21.75
CA GLN A 188 2.22 21.06 21.31
C GLN A 188 2.63 21.33 19.86
N THR A 189 3.90 21.06 19.53
CA THR A 189 4.36 21.05 18.15
C THR A 189 3.61 19.96 17.37
N GLU A 190 3.00 20.33 16.24
CA GLU A 190 2.18 19.38 15.49
C GLU A 190 3.02 18.36 14.74
N SER A 191 2.84 17.09 15.09
CA SER A 191 3.24 15.94 14.28
C SER A 191 2.01 15.21 13.74
N MET A 192 2.18 14.31 12.77
CA MET A 192 1.04 13.52 12.29
C MET A 192 0.51 12.61 13.41
N GLN A 193 1.40 12.08 14.25
CA GLN A 193 1.00 11.29 15.42
C GLN A 193 0.22 12.13 16.43
N HIS A 194 0.65 13.37 16.66
CA HIS A 194 -0.09 14.30 17.50
C HIS A 194 -1.50 14.57 16.93
N ILE A 195 -1.58 14.94 15.66
CA ILE A 195 -2.85 15.26 14.99
C ILE A 195 -3.84 14.09 15.05
N LEU A 196 -3.36 12.88 14.76
CA LEU A 196 -4.22 11.71 14.68
C LEU A 196 -4.54 11.12 16.05
N PHE A 197 -3.62 11.08 17.01
CA PHE A 197 -3.78 10.23 18.19
C PHE A 197 -3.67 10.96 19.54
N VAL A 198 -3.17 12.19 19.59
CA VAL A 198 -2.89 12.89 20.88
C VAL A 198 -3.70 14.17 21.06
N CYS A 199 -3.96 14.92 19.99
CA CYS A 199 -4.49 16.28 20.04
C CYS A 199 -5.88 16.37 20.72
N ALA A 200 -6.09 17.29 21.67
CA ALA A 200 -7.39 17.52 22.32
C ALA A 200 -8.43 18.26 21.43
N ALA A 201 -8.27 18.17 20.11
CA ALA A 201 -9.20 18.75 19.15
C ALA A 201 -10.55 18.03 19.18
N VAL A 202 -11.65 18.80 19.16
CA VAL A 202 -13.02 18.27 19.09
C VAL A 202 -13.18 17.31 17.90
N GLY A 203 -12.60 17.67 16.76
CA GLY A 203 -12.61 16.85 15.54
C GLY A 203 -12.02 15.45 15.73
N ARG A 204 -10.86 15.34 16.40
CA ARG A 204 -10.19 14.06 16.63
C ARG A 204 -10.96 13.21 17.64
N GLU A 205 -11.30 13.80 18.79
CA GLU A 205 -11.95 13.09 19.89
C GLU A 205 -13.32 12.55 19.50
N THR A 206 -14.14 13.39 18.85
CA THR A 206 -15.47 12.99 18.38
C THR A 206 -15.37 11.84 17.39
N ILE A 207 -14.46 11.93 16.41
CA ILE A 207 -14.33 10.89 15.37
C ILE A 207 -13.90 9.56 15.96
N TRP A 208 -12.91 9.54 16.85
CA TRP A 208 -12.49 8.28 17.48
C TRP A 208 -13.54 7.71 18.42
N ALA A 209 -14.27 8.55 19.16
CA ALA A 209 -15.38 8.09 19.98
C ALA A 209 -16.48 7.43 19.13
N LEU A 210 -16.85 8.05 17.99
CA LEU A 210 -17.81 7.49 17.05
C LEU A 210 -17.34 6.16 16.45
N LEU A 211 -16.06 6.08 16.06
CA LEU A 211 -15.48 4.84 15.57
C LEU A 211 -15.49 3.74 16.62
N SER A 212 -15.10 4.03 17.86
CA SER A 212 -15.11 3.05 18.96
C SER A 212 -16.52 2.54 19.23
N GLN A 213 -17.52 3.43 19.24
CA GLN A 213 -18.93 3.05 19.41
C GLN A 213 -19.42 2.14 18.27
N LEU A 214 -19.13 2.50 17.02
CA LEU A 214 -19.50 1.68 15.86
C LEU A 214 -18.75 0.34 15.83
N TRP A 215 -17.48 0.33 16.22
CA TRP A 215 -16.71 -0.90 16.27
C TRP A 215 -17.24 -1.85 17.36
N ALA A 216 -17.58 -1.32 18.53
CA ALA A 216 -18.16 -2.11 19.62
C ALA A 216 -19.47 -2.80 19.20
N SER A 217 -20.30 -2.16 18.36
CA SER A 217 -21.54 -2.77 17.89
C SER A 217 -21.34 -3.98 16.96
N THR A 218 -20.11 -4.24 16.51
CA THR A 218 -19.79 -5.41 15.68
C THR A 218 -19.56 -6.70 16.48
N GLY A 219 -19.39 -6.59 17.80
CA GLY A 219 -19.05 -7.72 18.67
C GLY A 219 -17.63 -8.27 18.48
N ASN A 220 -16.77 -7.58 17.71
CA ASN A 220 -15.35 -7.92 17.64
C ASN A 220 -14.59 -7.41 18.88
N LYS A 221 -13.39 -7.95 19.12
CA LYS A 221 -12.47 -7.44 20.14
C LYS A 221 -12.26 -5.93 19.95
N GLU A 222 -12.27 -5.19 21.05
CA GLU A 222 -11.97 -3.76 21.04
C GLU A 222 -10.61 -3.49 20.39
N LEU A 223 -10.56 -2.48 19.53
CA LEU A 223 -9.35 -2.00 18.89
C LEU A 223 -9.25 -0.50 19.15
N ILE A 224 -8.16 -0.09 19.79
CA ILE A 224 -7.89 1.32 20.08
C ILE A 224 -7.02 1.88 18.94
N PRO A 225 -7.45 2.91 18.21
CA PRO A 225 -6.67 3.47 17.12
C PRO A 225 -5.28 3.92 17.56
N CYS A 226 -4.25 3.34 16.94
CA CYS A 226 -2.85 3.69 17.10
C CYS A 226 -2.20 3.88 15.72
N TRP A 227 -0.91 4.20 15.70
CA TRP A 227 -0.18 4.49 14.46
C TRP A 227 -0.26 3.32 13.47
N GLY A 228 0.10 2.11 13.90
CA GLY A 228 0.14 0.94 13.01
C GLY A 228 -1.21 0.36 12.66
N ASN A 229 -2.10 0.16 13.63
CA ASN A 229 -3.41 -0.43 13.34
C ASN A 229 -4.33 0.50 12.51
N THR A 230 -3.97 1.78 12.37
CA THR A 230 -4.66 2.77 11.52
C THR A 230 -3.99 2.91 10.14
N LEU A 231 -2.69 3.21 10.08
CA LEU A 231 -1.99 3.42 8.80
C LEU A 231 -1.70 2.12 8.06
N GLY A 232 -1.60 1.02 8.81
CA GLY A 232 -1.51 -0.34 8.32
C GLY A 232 -2.81 -1.12 8.47
N ALA A 233 -3.96 -0.46 8.65
CA ALA A 233 -5.25 -1.13 8.89
C ALA A 233 -5.62 -2.15 7.80
N ALA A 234 -5.20 -1.92 6.55
CA ALA A 234 -5.39 -2.84 5.44
C ALA A 234 -4.58 -4.14 5.55
N CYS A 235 -3.68 -4.26 6.52
CA CYS A 235 -2.95 -5.48 6.88
C CYS A 235 -3.57 -6.22 8.08
N ALA A 236 -4.60 -5.68 8.74
CA ALA A 236 -5.18 -6.29 9.93
C ALA A 236 -5.57 -7.75 9.71
N ALA A 237 -5.29 -8.59 10.72
CA ALA A 237 -5.74 -9.96 10.79
C ALA A 237 -6.63 -10.12 12.02
N ILE A 238 -7.94 -10.26 11.78
CA ILE A 238 -8.94 -10.41 12.83
C ILE A 238 -9.39 -11.87 12.80
N LEU A 239 -9.24 -12.56 13.92
CA LEU A 239 -9.48 -14.00 14.01
C LEU A 239 -10.87 -14.32 14.62
N THR A 240 -11.40 -15.48 14.27
CA THR A 240 -12.48 -16.16 15.01
C THR A 240 -11.93 -16.80 16.26
N GLU A 241 -12.82 -17.23 17.16
CA GLU A 241 -12.45 -18.04 18.34
C GLU A 241 -11.70 -19.33 17.95
N HIS A 242 -11.93 -19.84 16.74
CA HIS A 242 -11.25 -21.02 16.19
C HIS A 242 -9.99 -20.68 15.38
N GLY A 243 -9.51 -19.44 15.40
CA GLY A 243 -8.28 -19.00 14.73
C GLY A 243 -8.40 -18.76 13.21
N ALA A 244 -9.61 -18.82 12.65
CA ALA A 244 -9.83 -18.52 11.23
C ALA A 244 -9.93 -17.00 10.99
N ARG A 245 -9.48 -16.52 9.82
CA ARG A 245 -9.56 -15.09 9.50
C ARG A 245 -10.97 -14.62 9.16
N LYS A 246 -11.38 -13.50 9.75
CA LYS A 246 -12.65 -12.77 9.50
C LYS A 246 -12.42 -11.65 8.49
N ALA A 247 -12.29 -12.00 7.21
CA ALA A 247 -12.08 -11.03 6.13
C ALA A 247 -13.10 -9.85 6.13
N PRO A 248 -14.41 -10.05 6.43
CA PRO A 248 -15.34 -8.93 6.54
C PRO A 248 -14.98 -7.93 7.67
N SER A 249 -14.61 -8.43 8.86
CA SER A 249 -14.19 -7.59 9.98
C SER A 249 -12.88 -6.84 9.66
N GLU A 250 -11.93 -7.50 9.01
CA GLU A 250 -10.66 -6.88 8.60
C GLU A 250 -10.87 -5.75 7.60
N ASN A 251 -11.72 -5.98 6.60
CA ASN A 251 -12.08 -4.96 5.62
C ASN A 251 -12.83 -3.79 6.26
N LEU A 252 -13.78 -4.09 7.16
CA LEU A 252 -14.51 -3.08 7.90
C LEU A 252 -13.59 -2.22 8.75
N TRP A 253 -12.67 -2.83 9.51
CA TRP A 253 -11.66 -2.10 10.28
C TRP A 253 -10.81 -1.21 9.39
N ALA A 254 -10.31 -1.76 8.26
CA ALA A 254 -9.52 -1.00 7.31
C ALA A 254 -10.26 0.25 6.81
N ILE A 255 -11.53 0.11 6.45
CA ILE A 255 -12.36 1.23 5.98
C ILE A 255 -12.57 2.25 7.10
N LEU A 256 -13.05 1.81 8.27
CA LEU A 256 -13.41 2.69 9.38
C LEU A 256 -12.19 3.46 9.88
N ALA A 257 -11.08 2.78 10.16
CA ALA A 257 -9.87 3.40 10.70
C ALA A 257 -9.25 4.39 9.70
N ILE A 258 -9.14 4.01 8.42
CA ILE A 258 -8.51 4.87 7.40
C ILE A 258 -9.36 6.09 7.09
N GLU A 259 -10.67 5.93 6.85
CA GLU A 259 -11.54 7.07 6.52
C GLU A 259 -11.70 8.02 7.71
N SER A 260 -11.72 7.49 8.94
CA SER A 260 -11.74 8.30 10.17
C SER A 260 -10.44 9.11 10.31
N ALA A 261 -9.27 8.48 10.19
CA ALA A 261 -7.98 9.16 10.28
C ALA A 261 -7.81 10.23 9.19
N HIS A 262 -8.22 9.89 7.96
CA HIS A 262 -8.17 10.83 6.85
C HIS A 262 -9.13 12.01 7.05
N LEU A 263 -10.31 11.79 7.63
CA LEU A 263 -11.22 12.88 8.00
C LEU A 263 -10.64 13.77 9.09
N ILE A 264 -10.02 13.20 10.14
CA ILE A 264 -9.32 13.96 11.18
C ILE A 264 -8.26 14.87 10.56
N TRP A 265 -7.45 14.33 9.64
CA TRP A 265 -6.46 15.12 8.90
C TRP A 265 -7.11 16.27 8.11
N LYS A 266 -8.19 16.01 7.37
CA LYS A 266 -8.92 17.05 6.60
C LYS A 266 -9.47 18.15 7.49
N LEU A 267 -10.13 17.78 8.60
CA LEU A 267 -10.67 18.73 9.56
C LEU A 267 -9.55 19.56 10.19
N ARG A 268 -8.42 18.94 10.56
CA ARG A 268 -7.25 19.69 11.05
C ARG A 268 -6.75 20.69 10.01
N CYS A 269 -6.65 20.29 8.74
CA CYS A 269 -6.20 21.20 7.68
C CYS A 269 -7.13 22.39 7.52
N GLU A 270 -8.44 22.15 7.44
CA GLU A 270 -9.45 23.21 7.34
C GLU A 270 -9.40 24.14 8.55
N ARG A 271 -9.32 23.58 9.76
CA ARG A 271 -9.21 24.36 11.00
C ARG A 271 -7.97 25.26 10.99
N VAL A 272 -6.79 24.71 10.74
CA VAL A 272 -5.52 25.46 10.85
C VAL A 272 -5.30 26.42 9.69
N ILE A 273 -5.73 26.06 8.48
CA ILE A 273 -5.40 26.83 7.26
C ILE A 273 -6.54 27.78 6.86
N ALA A 274 -7.79 27.34 6.93
CA ALA A 274 -8.94 28.10 6.43
C ALA A 274 -9.70 28.85 7.55
N LYS A 275 -9.75 28.28 8.76
CA LYS A 275 -10.51 28.84 9.88
C LYS A 275 -9.65 29.41 11.01
N ASP A 276 -8.35 29.57 10.77
CA ASP A 276 -7.37 30.13 11.73
C ASP A 276 -7.44 29.55 13.17
N GLY A 277 -7.77 28.26 13.30
CA GLY A 277 -7.84 27.56 14.58
C GLY A 277 -9.23 27.49 15.21
N VAL A 278 -10.26 28.10 14.62
CA VAL A 278 -11.63 28.02 15.13
C VAL A 278 -12.12 26.56 15.09
N GLU A 279 -12.52 26.05 16.26
CA GLU A 279 -13.01 24.68 16.41
C GLU A 279 -14.36 24.45 15.71
N PHE A 280 -14.59 23.20 15.32
CA PHE A 280 -15.88 22.76 14.79
C PHE A 280 -16.84 22.41 15.93
N SER A 281 -18.14 22.49 15.66
CA SER A 281 -19.12 21.91 16.58
C SER A 281 -19.10 20.38 16.51
N THR A 282 -19.37 19.71 17.63
CA THR A 282 -19.50 18.24 17.68
C THR A 282 -20.51 17.73 16.65
N GLN A 283 -21.64 18.42 16.48
CA GLN A 283 -22.66 18.04 15.51
C GLN A 283 -22.14 18.09 14.06
N GLU A 284 -21.39 19.13 13.71
CA GLU A 284 -20.78 19.27 12.38
C GLU A 284 -19.78 18.13 12.13
N VAL A 285 -18.92 17.81 13.10
CA VAL A 285 -17.94 16.71 12.99
C VAL A 285 -18.65 15.37 12.81
N THR A 286 -19.66 15.10 13.64
CA THR A 286 -20.47 13.87 13.56
C THR A 286 -21.13 13.71 12.20
N ASN A 287 -21.78 14.76 11.69
CA ASN A 287 -22.43 14.74 10.38
C ASN A 287 -21.43 14.48 9.25
N ARG A 288 -20.25 15.11 9.31
CA ARG A 288 -19.18 14.91 8.32
C ARG A 288 -18.61 13.50 8.37
N TRP A 289 -18.51 12.88 9.55
CA TRP A 289 -18.06 11.50 9.71
C TRP A 289 -19.04 10.51 9.10
N TYR A 290 -20.34 10.63 9.41
CA TYR A 290 -21.38 9.81 8.78
C TYR A 290 -21.40 10.00 7.26
N ALA A 291 -21.31 11.23 6.77
CA ALA A 291 -21.24 11.50 5.33
C ALA A 291 -20.02 10.83 4.67
N ALA A 292 -18.85 10.86 5.31
CA ALA A 292 -17.65 10.21 4.79
C ALA A 292 -17.83 8.68 4.69
N LEU A 293 -18.38 8.04 5.72
CA LEU A 293 -18.64 6.61 5.71
C LEU A 293 -19.74 6.20 4.72
N SER A 294 -20.84 6.94 4.66
CA SER A 294 -21.92 6.68 3.70
C SER A 294 -21.44 6.78 2.25
N ASN A 295 -20.62 7.78 1.93
CA ASN A 295 -19.99 7.90 0.61
C ASN A 295 -19.10 6.70 0.29
N ARG A 296 -18.33 6.24 1.28
CA ARG A 296 -17.44 5.08 1.12
C ARG A 296 -18.21 3.78 0.88
N ILE A 297 -19.24 3.52 1.68
CA ILE A 297 -20.12 2.35 1.51
C ILE A 297 -20.81 2.40 0.14
N SER A 298 -21.28 3.58 -0.28
CA SER A 298 -21.91 3.75 -1.59
C SER A 298 -20.96 3.43 -2.74
N LEU A 299 -19.68 3.80 -2.63
CA LEU A 299 -18.66 3.44 -3.60
C LEU A 299 -18.44 1.92 -3.64
N GLU A 300 -18.34 1.27 -2.48
CA GLU A 300 -18.15 -0.19 -2.43
C GLU A 300 -19.34 -0.94 -3.02
N ARG A 301 -20.57 -0.53 -2.72
CA ARG A 301 -21.77 -1.09 -3.33
C ARG A 301 -21.74 -0.99 -4.85
N LYS A 302 -21.35 0.17 -5.39
CA LYS A 302 -21.20 0.37 -6.85
C LYS A 302 -20.13 -0.52 -7.45
N VAL A 303 -18.98 -0.67 -6.79
CA VAL A 303 -17.90 -1.57 -7.25
C VAL A 303 -18.36 -3.02 -7.24
N VAL A 304 -19.03 -3.46 -6.17
CA VAL A 304 -19.57 -4.82 -6.07
C VAL A 304 -20.60 -5.07 -7.17
N ALA A 305 -21.56 -4.16 -7.38
CA ALA A 305 -22.56 -4.25 -8.45
C ALA A 305 -21.93 -4.38 -9.85
N LEU A 306 -20.90 -3.56 -10.14
CA LEU A 306 -20.14 -3.63 -11.38
C LEU A 306 -19.38 -4.96 -11.56
N MET A 307 -18.87 -5.54 -10.47
CA MET A 307 -18.12 -6.80 -10.51
C MET A 307 -19.02 -8.03 -10.60
N THR A 308 -20.23 -8.00 -10.04
CA THR A 308 -21.17 -9.13 -10.03
C THR A 308 -22.17 -9.09 -11.18
N GLY A 309 -22.25 -7.99 -11.94
CA GLY A 309 -23.23 -7.82 -13.01
C GLY A 309 -24.67 -7.70 -12.51
N LEU A 310 -24.86 -7.53 -11.19
CA LEU A 310 -26.16 -7.25 -10.57
C LEU A 310 -26.42 -5.75 -10.70
N GLU A 311 -27.55 -5.37 -11.32
CA GLU A 311 -28.03 -3.99 -11.26
C GLU A 311 -28.12 -3.59 -9.78
N GLY A 312 -27.43 -2.50 -9.42
CA GLY A 312 -27.33 -2.06 -8.04
C GLY A 312 -28.72 -1.86 -7.46
N THR A 313 -29.12 -2.70 -6.52
CA THR A 313 -30.37 -2.51 -5.79
C THR A 313 -30.24 -1.23 -4.98
N GLU A 314 -30.94 -0.17 -5.42
CA GLU A 314 -31.26 0.95 -4.54
C GLU A 314 -32.12 0.42 -3.40
N THR A 315 -31.52 0.23 -2.24
CA THR A 315 -32.26 -0.05 -1.01
C THR A 315 -32.08 1.13 -0.08
N ALA A 316 -33.22 1.67 0.34
CA ALA A 316 -33.50 2.50 1.51
C ALA A 316 -32.28 3.08 2.24
N ASP A 317 -32.25 4.41 2.31
CA ASP A 317 -31.34 5.16 3.14
C ASP A 317 -31.50 4.69 4.59
N TRP A 318 -30.59 3.85 5.08
CA TRP A 318 -30.65 3.29 6.43
C TRP A 318 -30.52 4.38 7.51
N VAL A 319 -30.11 5.59 7.11
CA VAL A 319 -30.13 6.79 7.93
C VAL A 319 -31.56 7.28 8.18
N THR A 320 -32.50 7.03 7.25
CA THR A 320 -33.93 7.39 7.40
C THR A 320 -34.81 6.19 7.77
N ASP A 321 -34.54 5.01 7.20
CA ASP A 321 -35.48 3.88 7.25
C ASP A 321 -35.08 2.80 8.26
N GLY A 322 -33.86 2.89 8.81
CA GLY A 322 -33.31 2.01 9.84
C GLY A 322 -33.42 2.55 11.26
N GLY A 323 -34.58 3.04 11.68
CA GLY A 323 -35.02 3.04 13.09
C GLY A 323 -34.26 3.83 14.17
N VAL A 324 -33.19 4.59 13.88
CA VAL A 324 -32.43 5.34 14.92
C VAL A 324 -32.87 6.80 15.07
N LEU A 325 -33.81 7.29 14.24
CA LEU A 325 -34.29 8.69 14.27
C LEU A 325 -35.79 8.87 14.59
N VAL A 326 -36.39 8.04 15.45
CA VAL A 326 -37.78 8.28 15.92
C VAL A 326 -37.85 9.23 17.13
N GLY A 327 -36.71 9.60 17.74
CA GLY A 327 -36.70 10.32 19.02
C GLY A 327 -36.43 11.82 18.99
N ILE A 328 -35.83 12.38 17.94
CA ILE A 328 -35.34 13.77 17.98
C ILE A 328 -36.35 14.68 17.28
N LYS A 329 -37.27 15.26 18.06
CA LYS A 329 -38.10 16.38 17.61
C LYS A 329 -37.18 17.52 17.17
N ARG A 330 -37.21 17.86 15.88
CA ARG A 330 -36.66 19.13 15.39
C ARG A 330 -37.41 20.26 16.10
N GLY A 331 -36.70 21.00 16.95
CA GLY A 331 -37.17 22.27 17.48
C GLY A 331 -37.45 23.21 16.31
N ARG A 332 -38.55 23.97 16.43
CA ARG A 332 -39.16 24.81 15.39
C ARG A 332 -38.18 25.72 14.67
#